data_AF-A0A3N5SYY5-F1
#
_entry.id   AF-A0A3N5SYY5-F1
#
_cell.length_a   1.000
_cell.length_b   1.000
_cell.length_c   1.000
_cell.angle_alpha   90.00
_cell.angle_beta   90.00
_cell.angle_gamma   90.00
#
_symmetry.space_group_name_H-M   'P 1'
#
loop_
_entity.id
_entity.type
_entity.pdbx_description
1 polymer ?
#
loop_
_entity_poly.entity_id
_entity_poly.type
_entity_poly.pdbx_seq_one_letter_code
_entity_poly.pdbx_strand_id
1 'polypeptide(L)' 'MSPFSERLSSALIDLTKTELEIANLVRLGKSTTQIAAALNISYKTAETHRWRIRKKLGLTHKKANLMSYLSRLQDPV' A
#
# COMPACT_ATOMS: atom_id res chain seq x y z
N MET A 1 -19.53 6.93 -1.67
CA MET A 1 -18.45 6.44 -0.80
C MET A 1 -18.27 4.97 -1.11
N SER A 2 -17.07 4.53 -1.51
CA SER A 2 -16.86 3.16 -1.97
C SER A 2 -16.59 2.23 -0.77
N PRO A 3 -17.14 1.00 -0.76
CA PRO A 3 -16.96 0.03 0.33
C PRO A 3 -15.49 -0.38 0.55
N PHE A 4 -14.64 -0.14 -0.45
CA PHE A 4 -13.19 -0.28 -0.32
C PHE A 4 -12.62 0.71 0.69
N SER A 5 -13.09 1.96 0.70
CA SER A 5 -12.55 2.99 1.59
C SER A 5 -12.85 2.73 3.06
N GLU A 6 -13.92 1.99 3.39
CA GLU A 6 -14.34 1.68 4.76
C GLU A 6 -13.61 0.47 5.37
N ARG A 7 -13.43 -0.60 4.60
CA ARG A 7 -12.63 -1.77 5.03
C ARG A 7 -11.15 -1.46 5.06
N LEU A 8 -10.71 -0.66 4.09
CA LEU A 8 -9.37 -0.11 4.10
C LEU A 8 -9.24 0.79 5.32
N SER A 9 -10.05 1.84 5.52
CA SER A 9 -9.91 2.74 6.68
C SER A 9 -9.83 2.00 8.01
N SER A 10 -10.66 0.98 8.28
CA SER A 10 -10.54 0.16 9.51
C SER A 10 -9.16 -0.49 9.71
N ALA A 11 -8.50 -0.96 8.65
CA ALA A 11 -7.16 -1.56 8.68
C ALA A 11 -6.02 -0.56 8.33
N LEU A 12 -6.36 0.61 7.80
CA LEU A 12 -5.48 1.67 7.30
C LEU A 12 -5.51 2.95 8.13
N ILE A 13 -6.25 3.03 9.26
CA ILE A 13 -6.32 4.22 10.13
C ILE A 13 -4.90 4.75 10.47
N ASP A 14 -3.89 3.88 10.49
CA ASP A 14 -2.51 4.27 10.79
C ASP A 14 -1.67 4.73 9.58
N LEU A 15 -2.14 4.54 8.35
CA LEU A 15 -1.40 4.87 7.13
C LEU A 15 -1.62 6.33 6.74
N THR A 16 -0.52 7.04 6.46
CA THR A 16 -0.59 8.44 6.02
C THR A 16 -1.09 8.53 4.58
N LYS A 17 -1.57 9.70 4.16
CA LYS A 17 -2.08 9.93 2.79
C LYS A 17 -1.11 9.45 1.70
N THR A 18 0.17 9.77 1.84
CA THR A 18 1.24 9.34 0.90
C THR A 18 1.43 7.83 0.89
N GLU A 19 1.32 7.18 2.05
CA GLU A 19 1.43 5.72 2.14
C GLU A 19 0.21 5.03 1.55
N LEU A 20 -0.96 5.64 1.65
CA LEU A 20 -2.21 5.18 1.02
C LEU A 20 -2.14 5.29 -0.49
N GLU A 21 -1.60 6.38 -1.05
CA GLU A 21 -1.33 6.51 -2.48
C GLU A 21 -0.36 5.42 -2.98
N ILE A 22 0.74 5.20 -2.25
CA ILE A 22 1.71 4.16 -2.60
C ILE A 22 1.07 2.78 -2.52
N ALA A 23 0.30 2.49 -1.48
CA ALA A 23 -0.43 1.24 -1.35
C ALA A 23 -1.41 1.04 -2.52
N ASN A 24 -2.12 2.08 -2.94
CA ASN A 24 -2.98 2.03 -4.12
C ASN A 24 -2.21 1.72 -5.40
N LEU A 25 -1.04 2.33 -5.62
CA LEU A 25 -0.22 2.04 -6.79
C LEU A 25 0.36 0.61 -6.75
N VAL A 26 0.81 0.14 -5.58
CA VAL A 26 1.25 -1.26 -5.39
C VAL A 26 0.11 -2.22 -5.70
N ARG A 27 -1.12 -1.92 -5.25
CA ARG A 27 -2.33 -2.71 -5.54
C ARG A 27 -2.60 -2.80 -7.04
N LEU A 28 -2.39 -1.71 -7.80
CA LEU A 28 -2.50 -1.68 -9.26
C LEU A 28 -1.38 -2.44 -9.99
N GLY A 29 -0.48 -3.11 -9.26
CA GLY A 29 0.64 -3.86 -9.83
C GLY A 29 1.81 -2.97 -10.28
N LYS A 30 1.87 -1.71 -9.84
CA LYS A 30 2.98 -0.82 -10.18
C LYS A 30 4.25 -1.26 -9.44
N SER A 31 5.36 -1.26 -10.16
CA SER A 31 6.68 -1.49 -9.55
C SER A 31 7.13 -0.29 -8.71
N THR A 32 8.05 -0.51 -7.76
CA THR A 32 8.62 0.59 -6.95
C THR A 32 9.17 1.72 -7.82
N THR A 33 9.74 1.41 -8.98
CA THR A 33 10.25 2.39 -9.96
C THR A 33 9.13 3.21 -10.58
N GLN A 34 8.01 2.57 -10.94
CA GLN A 34 6.84 3.27 -11.48
C GLN A 34 6.15 4.14 -10.41
N ILE A 35 6.13 3.67 -9.16
CA ILE A 35 5.60 4.43 -8.02
C ILE A 35 6.46 5.67 -7.76
N ALA A 36 7.79 5.49 -7.78
CA ALA A 36 8.74 6.58 -7.63
C ALA A 36 8.53 7.65 -8.72
N ALA A 37 8.38 7.23 -9.98
CA ALA A 37 8.08 8.12 -11.09
C ALA A 37 6.70 8.81 -10.94
N ALA A 38 5.66 8.06 -10.55
CA ALA A 38 4.30 8.58 -10.42
C ALA A 38 4.16 9.64 -9.31
N LEU A 39 4.92 9.49 -8.21
CA LEU A 39 4.90 10.41 -7.08
C LEU A 39 6.04 11.44 -7.12
N ASN A 40 6.86 11.41 -8.18
CA ASN A 40 8.05 12.24 -8.34
C ASN A 40 9.00 12.19 -7.13
N ILE A 41 9.20 10.99 -6.59
CA ILE A 41 10.09 10.71 -5.45
C ILE A 41 11.23 9.78 -5.87
N SER A 42 12.30 9.72 -5.07
CA SER A 42 13.39 8.77 -5.33
C SER A 42 12.94 7.31 -5.12
N TYR A 43 13.58 6.38 -5.82
CA TYR A 43 13.37 4.94 -5.63
C TYR A 43 13.54 4.53 -4.15
N LYS A 44 14.58 5.03 -3.48
CA LYS A 44 14.82 4.78 -2.04
C LYS A 44 13.68 5.32 -1.16
N THR A 45 13.13 6.47 -1.51
CA THR A 45 11.97 7.04 -0.81
C THR A 45 10.75 6.14 -0.97
N ALA A 46 10.46 5.69 -2.20
CA ALA A 46 9.36 4.76 -2.47
C ALA A 46 9.54 3.42 -1.73
N GLU A 47 10.75 2.88 -1.69
CA GLU A 47 11.08 1.68 -0.92
C GLU A 47 10.87 1.87 0.58
N THR A 48 11.32 3.01 1.13
CA THR A 48 11.14 3.35 2.54
C THR A 48 9.66 3.44 2.90
N HIS A 49 8.84 4.06 2.04
CA HIS A 49 7.39 4.08 2.24
C HIS A 49 6.78 2.68 2.16
N ARG A 50 7.18 1.83 1.20
CA ARG A 50 6.72 0.42 1.14
C ARG A 50 7.07 -0.35 2.41
N TRP A 51 8.25 -0.11 2.99
CA TRP A 51 8.63 -0.71 4.26
C TRP A 51 7.76 -0.22 5.42
N ARG A 52 7.52 1.10 5.52
CA ARG A 52 6.63 1.68 6.54
C ARG A 52 5.20 1.14 6.41
N ILE A 53 4.70 1.00 5.19
CA ILE A 53 3.40 0.39 4.91
C ILE A 53 3.35 -1.04 5.44
N ARG A 54 4.37 -1.87 5.12
CA ARG A 54 4.44 -3.24 5.66
C ARG A 54 4.49 -3.25 7.19
N LYS A 55 5.23 -2.33 7.81
CA LYS A 55 5.33 -2.20 9.27
C LYS A 55 3.97 -1.88 9.90
N LYS A 56 3.25 -0.90 9.34
CA LYS A 56 1.92 -0.49 9.80
C LYS A 56 0.86 -1.58 9.59
N LEU A 57 0.96 -2.34 8.51
CA LEU A 57 0.08 -3.48 8.24
C LEU A 57 0.46 -4.76 9.01
N GLY A 58 1.49 -4.74 9.86
CA GLY A 58 1.95 -5.92 10.59
C GLY A 58 2.54 -7.03 9.68
N LEU A 59 2.99 -6.67 8.48
CA LEU A 59 3.54 -7.58 7.47
C LEU A 59 5.07 -7.69 7.51
N THR A 60 5.72 -7.09 8.51
CA THR A 60 7.18 -7.01 8.66
C THR A 60 7.87 -8.39 8.65
N HIS A 61 7.22 -9.40 9.22
CA HIS A 61 7.76 -10.77 9.34
C HIS A 61 7.08 -11.79 8.43
N LYS A 62 6.17 -11.35 7.56
CA LYS A 62 5.45 -12.26 6.66
C LYS A 62 6.05 -12.16 5.27
N LYS A 63 6.31 -13.32 4.64
CA LYS A 63 6.53 -13.45 3.18
C LYS A 63 5.27 -13.13 2.35
N ALA A 64 4.35 -12.35 2.90
CA ALA A 64 3.17 -11.89 2.19
C ALA A 64 3.58 -10.86 1.14
N ASN A 65 3.10 -11.07 -0.09
CA ASN A 65 3.17 -10.05 -1.11
C ASN A 65 2.22 -8.92 -0.71
N LEU A 66 2.76 -7.70 -0.58
CA LEU A 66 1.99 -6.52 -0.21
C LEU A 66 0.84 -6.29 -1.20
N MET A 67 1.06 -6.55 -2.48
CA MET A 67 0.04 -6.47 -3.53
C MET A 67 -1.12 -7.43 -3.24
N SER A 68 -0.86 -8.72 -3.05
CA SER A 68 -1.90 -9.71 -2.78
C SER A 68 -2.67 -9.43 -1.48
N TYR A 69 -2.00 -8.90 -0.47
CA TYR A 69 -2.66 -8.49 0.77
C TYR A 69 -3.61 -7.31 0.54
N LEU A 70 -3.16 -6.29 -0.21
CA LEU A 70 -3.97 -5.13 -0.56
C LEU A 70 -5.14 -5.48 -1.49
N SER A 71 -4.95 -6.42 -2.43
CA SER A 71 -6.02 -6.92 -3.29
C SER A 71 -7.11 -7.63 -2.49
N ARG A 72 -6.73 -8.50 -1.54
CA ARG A 72 -7.68 -9.25 -0.70
C ARG A 72 -8.51 -8.37 0.23
N LEU A 73 -8.03 -7.17 0.58
CA LEU A 73 -8.79 -6.20 1.37
C LEU A 73 -9.93 -5.55 0.57
N GLN A 74 -9.91 -5.65 -0.76
CA GLN A 74 -10.90 -5.00 -1.63
C GLN A 74 -12.09 -5.89 -2.02
N ASP A 75 -11.98 -7.23 -1.97
CA ASP A 75 -13.05 -8.08 -2.47
C ASP A 75 -14.30 -8.03 -1.55
N PRO A 76 -15.45 -7.52 -2.05
CA PRO A 76 -16.73 -8.06 -1.60
C PRO A 76 -16.90 -9.41 -2.31
N VAL A 77 -17.12 -10.46 -1.53
CA VAL A 77 -17.82 -11.64 -2.06
C VAL A 77 -19.20 -11.19 -2.53
#